data_AF-A0A831ZXP4-F1
#
_entry.id   AF-A0A831ZXP4-F1
#
_cell.length_a   1.000
_cell.length_b   1.000
_cell.length_c   1.000
_cell.angle_alpha   90.00
_cell.angle_beta   90.00
_cell.angle_gamma   90.00
#
_symmetry.space_group_name_H-M   'P 1'
#
loop_
_entity.id
_entity.type
_entity.pdbx_description
1 polymer ?
#
loop_
_entity_poly.entity_id
_entity_poly.type
_entity_poly.pdbx_seq_one_letter_code
_entity_poly.pdbx_strand_id
1 'polypeptide(L)'
;MRRLHGIFPQWDRAMTLVELMVVCGLIALLLTVMAVHVRSAPYRLKAAVSQLRSLVQRARLEAIKNNKNVYLDFDAEDDGVLDTVVLWIPAASGQSSPVYQTGRDLSLLSEAMFAPSGTVTHRPTLGAVPASHGGPSVGAPRDGGTLPEDGVSFSGNRINFNPDGTSSTGTVYIHMPRHAKAGTYALVLNNTGRAYLRYFPTGGAQWEDR
;
A
#
# COMPACT_ATOMS: atom_id res chain seq x y z
N MET A 1 3.45 -54.45 -26.13
CA MET A 1 3.43 -54.07 -24.70
C MET A 1 4.86 -53.99 -24.18
N ARG A 2 5.42 -52.77 -24.04
CA ARG A 2 6.78 -52.52 -23.50
C ARG A 2 6.64 -51.98 -22.07
N ARG A 3 7.17 -52.70 -21.08
CA ARG A 3 7.28 -52.21 -19.69
C ARG A 3 8.45 -51.23 -19.60
N LEU A 4 8.16 -49.97 -19.28
CA LEU A 4 9.15 -48.97 -18.89
C LEU A 4 9.61 -49.30 -17.46
N HIS A 5 10.83 -49.81 -17.31
CA HIS A 5 11.49 -49.94 -16.02
C HIS A 5 11.92 -48.54 -15.55
N GLY A 6 11.18 -47.99 -14.58
CA GLY A 6 11.56 -46.78 -13.87
C GLY A 6 12.78 -47.06 -13.00
N ILE A 7 13.92 -46.49 -13.38
CA ILE A 7 15.12 -46.41 -12.53
C ILE A 7 14.83 -45.32 -11.50
N PHE A 8 14.33 -45.71 -10.33
CA PHE A 8 14.35 -44.84 -9.16
C PHE A 8 15.73 -44.96 -8.51
N PRO A 9 16.47 -43.84 -8.31
CA PRO A 9 17.76 -43.88 -7.64
C PRO A 9 17.58 -44.28 -6.16
N GLN A 10 18.22 -45.37 -5.74
CA GLN A 10 18.34 -45.75 -4.34
C GLN A 10 19.30 -44.80 -3.62
N TRP A 11 18.80 -44.06 -2.64
CA TRP A 11 19.59 -43.19 -1.77
C TRP A 11 19.75 -43.86 -0.40
N ASP A 12 20.62 -44.86 -0.30
CA ASP A 12 20.96 -45.54 0.96
C ASP A 12 22.26 -44.97 1.54
N ARG A 13 22.23 -43.72 1.98
CA ARG A 13 23.24 -43.21 2.93
C ARG A 13 22.53 -42.58 4.10
N ALA A 14 22.60 -43.24 5.26
CA ALA A 14 22.19 -42.65 6.52
C ALA A 14 23.06 -41.40 6.77
N MET A 15 22.43 -40.23 6.91
CA MET A 15 23.14 -39.01 7.30
C MET A 15 23.81 -39.23 8.65
N THR A 16 25.06 -38.79 8.78
CA THR A 16 25.75 -38.85 10.08
C THR A 16 25.09 -37.87 11.05
N LEU A 17 25.09 -38.18 12.36
CA LEU A 17 24.52 -37.30 13.38
C LEU A 17 25.16 -35.90 13.33
N VAL A 18 26.47 -35.84 13.04
CA VAL A 18 27.21 -34.59 12.86
C VAL A 18 26.68 -33.79 11.66
N GLU A 19 26.41 -34.42 10.52
CA GLU A 19 25.85 -33.77 9.34
C GLU A 19 24.48 -33.17 9.64
N LEU A 20 23.61 -33.90 10.35
CA LEU A 20 22.30 -33.39 10.77
C LEU A 20 22.45 -32.16 11.68
N MET A 21 23.35 -32.20 12.67
CA MET A 21 23.58 -31.06 13.55
C MET A 21 24.07 -29.82 12.79
N VAL A 22 24.96 -30.01 11.81
CA VAL A 22 25.45 -28.91 10.96
C VAL A 22 24.30 -28.33 10.12
N VAL A 23 23.47 -29.17 9.51
CA VAL A 23 22.31 -28.72 8.72
C VAL A 23 21.31 -27.94 9.60
N CYS A 24 21.00 -28.44 10.79
CA CYS A 24 20.13 -27.73 11.73
C CYS A 24 20.71 -26.36 12.13
N GLY A 25 22.02 -26.29 12.39
CA GLY A 25 22.71 -25.03 12.69
C GLY A 25 22.65 -24.03 11.53
N LEU A 26 22.84 -24.50 10.29
CA LEU A 26 22.74 -23.67 9.09
C LEU A 26 21.31 -23.16 8.87
N ILE A 27 20.29 -24.00 9.07
CA ILE A 27 18.88 -23.58 8.97
C ILE A 27 18.57 -22.50 10.01
N ALA A 28 19.01 -22.67 11.26
CA ALA A 28 18.79 -21.67 12.32
C ALA A 28 19.42 -20.31 11.99
N LEU A 29 20.62 -20.31 11.40
CA LEU A 29 21.29 -19.10 10.93
C LEU A 29 20.51 -18.41 9.80
N LEU A 30 20.06 -19.18 8.79
CA LEU A 30 19.26 -18.66 7.68
C LEU A 30 17.94 -18.04 8.16
N LEU A 31 17.23 -18.72 9.07
CA LEU A 31 15.99 -18.21 9.66
C LEU A 31 16.21 -16.89 10.40
N THR A 32 17.33 -16.75 11.11
CA THR A 32 17.68 -15.52 11.84
C THR A 32 17.89 -14.34 10.89
N VAL A 33 18.65 -14.54 9.79
CA VAL A 33 18.89 -13.50 8.78
C VAL A 33 17.58 -13.10 8.07
N MET A 34 16.73 -14.06 7.72
CA MET A 34 15.45 -13.79 7.09
C MET A 34 14.51 -13.00 8.01
N ALA A 35 14.47 -13.31 9.30
CA ALA A 35 13.64 -12.59 10.27
C ALA A 35 13.99 -11.09 10.35
N VAL A 36 15.27 -10.74 10.25
CA VAL A 36 15.73 -9.34 10.21
C VAL A 36 15.32 -8.66 8.90
N HIS A 37 15.46 -9.35 7.77
CA HIS A 37 15.17 -8.76 6.46
C HIS A 37 13.67 -8.48 6.25
N VAL A 38 12.79 -9.41 6.67
CA VAL A 38 11.34 -9.27 6.53
C VAL A 38 10.78 -8.12 7.39
N ARG A 39 11.43 -7.80 8.51
CA ARG A 39 11.05 -6.67 9.38
C ARG A 39 11.58 -5.32 8.91
N SER A 40 12.25 -5.27 7.76
CA SER A 40 12.81 -4.03 7.23
C SER A 40 11.72 -3.02 6.82
N ALA A 41 12.00 -1.74 7.06
CA ALA A 41 11.14 -0.62 6.69
C ALA A 41 10.69 -0.62 5.21
N PRO A 42 11.56 -0.86 4.21
CA PRO A 42 11.16 -0.87 2.80
C PRO A 42 10.15 -1.96 2.48
N TYR A 43 10.31 -3.15 3.06
CA TYR A 43 9.38 -4.26 2.83
C TYR A 43 7.98 -3.93 3.35
N ARG A 44 7.91 -3.35 4.55
CA ARG A 44 6.63 -2.97 5.18
C ARG A 44 5.95 -1.81 4.48
N LEU A 45 6.73 -0.83 4.02
CA LEU A 45 6.24 0.24 3.17
C LEU A 45 5.65 -0.30 1.87
N LYS A 46 6.38 -1.20 1.18
CA LYS A 46 5.88 -1.85 -0.04
C LYS A 46 4.61 -2.67 0.21
N ALA A 47 4.55 -3.41 1.32
CA ALA A 47 3.37 -4.18 1.68
C ALA A 47 2.13 -3.28 1.89
N ALA A 48 2.28 -2.17 2.60
CA ALA A 48 1.19 -1.19 2.77
C ALA A 48 0.78 -0.58 1.43
N VAL A 49 1.73 -0.15 0.60
CA VAL A 49 1.41 0.36 -0.75
C VAL A 49 0.65 -0.67 -1.59
N SER A 50 1.04 -1.94 -1.54
CA SER A 50 0.34 -3.03 -2.22
C SER A 50 -1.08 -3.24 -1.68
N GLN A 51 -1.27 -3.20 -0.37
CA GLN A 51 -2.59 -3.30 0.26
C GLN A 51 -3.48 -2.12 -0.16
N LEU A 52 -2.97 -0.88 -0.16
CA LEU A 52 -3.75 0.29 -0.57
C LEU A 52 -4.15 0.18 -2.04
N ARG A 53 -3.23 -0.24 -2.91
CA ARG A 53 -3.53 -0.49 -4.33
C ARG A 53 -4.66 -1.51 -4.48
N SER A 54 -4.64 -2.59 -3.69
CA SER A 54 -5.72 -3.59 -3.68
C SER A 54 -7.05 -2.99 -3.22
N LEU A 55 -7.06 -2.12 -2.20
CA LEU A 55 -8.26 -1.40 -1.75
C LEU A 55 -8.82 -0.48 -2.83
N VAL A 56 -7.96 0.25 -3.53
CA VAL A 56 -8.33 1.11 -4.66
C VAL A 56 -8.97 0.29 -5.79
N GLN A 57 -8.38 -0.85 -6.15
CA GLN A 57 -8.98 -1.74 -7.16
C GLN A 57 -10.32 -2.31 -6.69
N ARG A 58 -10.43 -2.70 -5.41
CA ARG A 58 -11.68 -3.19 -4.83
C ARG A 58 -12.76 -2.11 -4.86
N ALA A 59 -12.44 -0.88 -4.48
CA ALA A 59 -13.37 0.26 -4.50
C ALA A 59 -13.95 0.48 -5.89
N ARG A 60 -13.09 0.47 -6.92
CA ARG A 60 -13.50 0.56 -8.31
C ARG A 60 -14.43 -0.57 -8.73
N LEU A 61 -14.10 -1.81 -8.39
CA LEU A 61 -14.93 -2.97 -8.71
C LEU A 61 -16.29 -2.92 -8.01
N GLU A 62 -16.33 -2.50 -6.75
CA GLU A 62 -17.59 -2.32 -6.02
C GLU A 62 -18.46 -1.21 -6.63
N ALA A 63 -17.86 -0.12 -7.14
CA ALA A 63 -18.61 0.94 -7.81
C ALA A 63 -19.31 0.43 -9.07
N ILE A 64 -18.57 -0.31 -9.90
CA ILE A 64 -19.08 -0.92 -11.13
C ILE A 64 -20.15 -1.98 -10.80
N LYS A 65 -19.86 -2.87 -9.86
CA LYS A 65 -20.74 -3.99 -9.48
C LYS A 65 -22.07 -3.51 -8.93
N ASN A 66 -22.06 -2.51 -8.05
CA ASN A 66 -23.27 -2.03 -7.40
C ASN A 66 -23.98 -0.92 -8.18
N ASN A 67 -23.40 -0.46 -9.29
CA ASN A 67 -23.86 0.69 -10.07
C ASN A 67 -24.08 1.94 -9.18
N LYS A 68 -23.15 2.18 -8.25
CA LYS A 68 -23.19 3.26 -7.25
C LYS A 68 -21.81 3.89 -7.10
N ASN A 69 -21.79 5.14 -6.66
CA ASN A 69 -20.52 5.76 -6.25
C ASN A 69 -19.96 5.02 -5.03
N VAL A 70 -18.65 4.82 -5.02
CA VAL A 70 -17.93 4.22 -3.90
C VAL A 70 -16.78 5.13 -3.53
N TYR A 71 -16.60 5.32 -2.23
CA TYR A 71 -15.59 6.21 -1.69
C TYR A 71 -14.54 5.44 -0.91
N LEU A 72 -13.27 5.78 -1.12
CA LEU A 72 -12.16 5.38 -0.27
C LEU A 72 -11.68 6.62 0.47
N ASP A 73 -11.93 6.68 1.76
CA ASP A 73 -11.74 7.84 2.62
C ASP A 73 -10.54 7.64 3.53
N PHE A 74 -9.63 8.62 3.56
CA PHE A 74 -8.47 8.64 4.45
C PHE A 74 -8.72 9.42 5.74
N ASP A 75 -9.84 10.16 5.83
CA ASP A 75 -10.26 10.96 6.98
C ASP A 75 -11.76 10.79 7.21
N ALA A 76 -12.19 9.55 7.43
CA ALA A 76 -13.61 9.24 7.52
C ALA A 76 -14.28 9.85 8.78
N GLU A 77 -13.48 10.23 9.77
CA GLU A 77 -13.93 10.84 11.02
C GLU A 77 -13.95 12.39 10.94
N ASP A 78 -13.37 12.96 9.87
CA ASP A 78 -13.25 14.41 9.63
C ASP A 78 -12.54 15.14 10.80
N ASP A 79 -11.56 14.47 11.40
CA ASP A 79 -10.78 14.96 12.54
C ASP A 79 -9.41 15.52 12.12
N GLY A 80 -9.07 15.43 10.83
CA GLY A 80 -7.78 15.83 10.27
C GLY A 80 -6.69 14.80 10.47
N VAL A 81 -7.00 13.62 11.00
CA VAL A 81 -6.03 12.56 11.31
C VAL A 81 -6.16 11.41 10.32
N LEU A 82 -5.17 11.30 9.43
CA LEU A 82 -5.18 10.29 8.37
C LEU A 82 -4.62 8.94 8.81
N ASP A 83 -5.29 8.25 9.73
CA ASP A 83 -4.84 6.96 10.26
C ASP A 83 -5.67 5.74 9.81
N THR A 84 -6.90 5.99 9.36
CA THR A 84 -7.90 4.99 9.01
C THR A 84 -8.34 5.15 7.58
N VAL A 85 -8.41 4.02 6.87
CA VAL A 85 -8.95 3.96 5.51
C VAL A 85 -10.32 3.31 5.56
N VAL A 86 -11.35 4.05 5.18
CA VAL A 86 -12.74 3.57 5.13
C VAL A 86 -13.21 3.47 3.69
N LEU A 87 -13.66 2.28 3.31
CA LEU A 87 -14.33 2.03 2.04
C LEU A 87 -15.84 2.00 2.26
N TRP A 88 -16.59 2.87 1.58
CA TRP A 88 -18.02 3.00 1.86
C TRP A 88 -18.87 3.40 0.64
N ILE A 89 -20.17 3.14 0.74
CA ILE A 89 -21.19 3.48 -0.26
C ILE A 89 -22.20 4.44 0.39
N PRO A 90 -22.50 5.61 -0.22
CA PRO A 90 -23.47 6.55 0.33
C PRO A 90 -24.87 5.95 0.31
N ALA A 91 -25.66 6.24 1.35
CA ALA A 91 -27.07 5.83 1.38
C ALA A 91 -27.93 6.57 0.34
N ALA A 92 -27.56 7.81 -0.02
CA ALA A 92 -28.31 8.66 -0.94
C ALA A 92 -27.44 9.09 -2.13
N SER A 93 -27.92 8.79 -3.35
CA SER A 93 -27.32 9.24 -4.60
C SER A 93 -27.69 10.70 -4.88
N GLY A 94 -26.85 11.66 -4.51
CA GLY A 94 -27.10 13.06 -4.89
C GLY A 94 -26.34 14.14 -4.13
N GLN A 95 -25.61 13.82 -3.06
CA GLN A 95 -24.76 14.81 -2.40
C GLN A 95 -23.44 14.99 -3.15
N SER A 96 -23.08 16.24 -3.42
CA SER A 96 -21.93 16.66 -4.23
C SER A 96 -20.58 16.33 -3.60
N SER A 97 -20.55 16.06 -2.29
CA SER A 97 -19.41 15.48 -1.59
C SER A 97 -19.91 14.90 -0.26
N PRO A 98 -20.33 13.62 -0.22
CA PRO A 98 -20.91 13.06 0.99
C PRO A 98 -19.80 12.81 2.00
N VAL A 99 -19.85 13.41 3.19
CA VAL A 99 -19.00 13.00 4.33
C VAL A 99 -19.49 11.66 4.82
N TYR A 100 -18.58 10.74 5.17
CA TYR A 100 -18.95 9.43 5.70
C TYR A 100 -19.81 9.60 6.97
N GLN A 101 -20.99 8.99 6.99
CA GLN A 101 -21.90 9.04 8.13
C GLN A 101 -22.09 7.64 8.71
N THR A 102 -21.46 7.38 9.85
CA THR A 102 -21.61 6.12 10.59
C THR A 102 -23.08 5.81 10.86
N GLY A 103 -23.49 4.57 10.55
CA GLY A 103 -24.88 4.11 10.74
C GLY A 103 -25.84 4.50 9.62
N ARG A 104 -25.48 5.47 8.77
CA ARG A 104 -26.24 5.81 7.56
C ARG A 104 -25.64 5.16 6.32
N ASP A 105 -24.33 5.31 6.14
CA ASP A 105 -23.63 4.80 4.97
C ASP A 105 -23.19 3.36 5.17
N LEU A 106 -23.13 2.61 4.06
CA LEU A 106 -22.67 1.23 4.09
C LEU A 106 -21.15 1.19 4.09
N SER A 107 -20.55 0.91 5.25
CA SER A 107 -19.13 0.60 5.35
C SER A 107 -18.86 -0.81 4.86
N LEU A 108 -18.02 -0.93 3.84
CA LEU A 108 -17.56 -2.20 3.29
C LEU A 108 -16.26 -2.67 3.96
N LEU A 109 -15.46 -1.71 4.44
CA LEU A 109 -14.19 -1.94 5.09
C LEU A 109 -13.79 -0.71 5.91
N SER A 110 -13.18 -0.95 7.07
CA SER A 110 -12.52 0.08 7.88
C SER A 110 -11.21 -0.51 8.41
N GLU A 111 -10.08 0.02 7.99
CA GLU A 111 -8.75 -0.49 8.36
C GLU A 111 -7.85 0.64 8.85
N ALA A 112 -7.30 0.48 10.07
CA ALA A 112 -6.21 1.32 10.57
C ALA A 112 -4.91 0.96 9.84
N MET A 113 -4.71 1.55 8.67
CA MET A 113 -3.61 1.20 7.77
C MET A 113 -2.35 2.02 8.08
N PHE A 114 -2.52 3.29 8.43
CA PHE A 114 -1.44 4.24 8.60
C PHE A 114 -1.29 4.64 10.07
N ALA A 115 -0.09 5.08 10.45
CA ALA A 115 0.05 5.86 11.66
C ALA A 115 -0.36 7.31 11.39
N PRO A 116 -0.91 8.01 12.40
CA PRO A 116 -1.14 9.44 12.31
C PRO A 116 0.15 10.18 11.94
N SER A 117 0.03 11.22 11.11
CA SER A 117 1.16 12.05 10.72
C SER A 117 1.87 12.64 11.95
N GLY A 118 3.19 12.79 11.87
CA GLY A 118 4.02 13.25 13.00
C GLY A 118 4.26 12.21 14.10
N THR A 119 3.58 11.05 14.08
CA THR A 119 3.77 10.03 15.12
C THR A 119 5.04 9.22 14.89
N VAL A 120 5.81 9.05 15.95
CA VAL A 120 6.98 8.16 15.99
C VAL A 120 6.49 6.72 16.07
N THR A 121 6.28 6.09 14.92
CA THR A 121 5.88 4.69 14.88
C THR A 121 6.74 3.89 13.93
N HIS A 122 6.63 2.57 14.06
CA HIS A 122 7.11 1.67 13.03
C HIS A 122 6.06 1.42 11.96
N ARG A 123 4.90 2.09 11.91
CA ARG A 123 3.91 1.88 10.83
C ARG A 123 4.11 2.92 9.71
N PRO A 124 3.81 2.59 8.44
CA PRO A 124 3.79 3.59 7.37
C PRO A 124 2.84 4.73 7.70
N THR A 125 3.15 5.92 7.24
CA THR A 125 2.34 7.14 7.41
C THR A 125 2.06 7.74 6.03
N LEU A 126 0.96 8.48 5.92
CA LEU A 126 0.75 9.34 4.77
C LEU A 126 1.71 10.53 4.81
N GLY A 127 2.15 10.96 3.63
CA GLY A 127 3.16 11.99 3.44
C GLY A 127 4.35 11.50 2.60
N ALA A 128 5.36 12.34 2.48
CA ALA A 128 6.63 11.98 1.86
C ALA A 128 7.79 12.10 2.85
N VAL A 129 8.89 11.43 2.53
CA VAL A 129 10.17 11.76 3.15
C VAL A 129 10.45 13.25 2.91
N PRO A 130 10.82 14.04 3.94
CA PRO A 130 11.13 15.46 3.74
C PRO A 130 12.29 15.65 2.76
N ALA A 131 12.26 16.73 1.96
CA ALA A 131 13.34 17.06 1.03
C ALA A 131 14.70 17.22 1.74
N SER A 132 14.70 17.73 2.99
CA SER A 132 15.89 17.83 3.85
C SER A 132 16.54 16.47 4.18
N HIS A 133 15.79 15.37 4.03
CA HIS A 133 16.26 13.99 4.20
C HIS A 133 16.40 13.25 2.85
N GLY A 134 16.43 13.98 1.73
CA GLY A 134 16.56 13.42 0.39
C GLY A 134 15.26 12.87 -0.19
N GLY A 135 14.10 13.28 0.32
CA GLY A 135 12.83 12.95 -0.31
C GLY A 135 12.49 13.87 -1.50
N PRO A 136 11.33 13.65 -2.14
CA PRO A 136 10.91 14.45 -3.27
C PRO A 136 10.61 15.90 -2.87
N SER A 137 11.04 16.86 -3.68
CA SER A 137 10.64 18.27 -3.56
C SER A 137 9.44 18.63 -4.44
N VAL A 138 9.04 17.73 -5.33
CA VAL A 138 7.92 17.90 -6.27
C VAL A 138 7.04 16.66 -6.25
N GLY A 139 5.74 16.84 -6.51
CA GLY A 139 4.78 15.75 -6.59
C GLY A 139 5.13 14.74 -7.69
N ALA A 140 4.53 13.55 -7.61
CA ALA A 140 4.73 12.51 -8.59
C ALA A 140 4.23 12.96 -9.99
N PRO A 141 4.93 12.59 -11.10
CA PRO A 141 4.51 12.92 -12.45
C PRO A 141 3.08 12.46 -12.74
N ARG A 142 2.35 13.25 -13.54
CA ARG A 142 0.89 13.19 -13.84
C ARG A 142 -0.05 13.77 -12.78
N ASP A 143 0.41 13.97 -11.55
CA ASP A 143 -0.30 14.83 -10.59
C ASP A 143 -0.07 16.32 -10.92
N GLY A 144 1.12 16.64 -11.47
CA GLY A 144 1.50 17.99 -11.92
C GLY A 144 1.58 19.04 -10.81
N GLY A 145 1.34 18.65 -9.56
CA GLY A 145 1.14 19.56 -8.43
C GLY A 145 2.27 19.56 -7.39
N THR A 146 2.10 20.44 -6.41
CA THR A 146 2.89 20.48 -5.18
C THR A 146 2.62 19.25 -4.33
N LEU A 147 3.62 18.81 -3.58
CA LEU A 147 3.42 17.76 -2.59
C LEU A 147 2.44 18.28 -1.50
N PRO A 148 1.30 17.61 -1.26
CA PRO A 148 0.38 17.99 -0.20
C PRO A 148 1.02 17.73 1.17
N GLU A 149 0.75 18.60 2.15
CA GLU A 149 1.34 18.52 3.49
C GLU A 149 0.91 17.25 4.24
N ASP A 150 -0.35 16.88 4.11
CA ASP A 150 -0.94 15.67 4.69
C ASP A 150 -0.67 14.39 3.86
N GLY A 151 -0.04 14.53 2.69
CA GLY A 151 0.28 13.42 1.80
C GLY A 151 -0.87 12.95 0.92
N VAL A 152 -2.00 13.66 0.86
CA VAL A 152 -3.14 13.29 0.01
C VAL A 152 -3.58 14.48 -0.84
N SER A 153 -3.50 14.38 -2.17
CA SER A 153 -3.90 15.50 -3.05
C SER A 153 -5.36 15.45 -3.50
N PHE A 154 -6.12 14.46 -3.03
CA PHE A 154 -7.55 14.34 -3.32
C PHE A 154 -8.37 15.35 -2.52
N SER A 155 -9.40 15.92 -3.15
CA SER A 155 -10.35 16.79 -2.46
C SER A 155 -11.02 16.05 -1.30
N GLY A 156 -10.96 16.63 -0.10
CA GLY A 156 -11.53 16.05 1.11
C GLY A 156 -10.90 14.72 1.51
N ASN A 157 -9.62 14.50 1.17
CA ASN A 157 -8.87 13.30 1.51
C ASN A 157 -9.57 11.99 1.13
N ARG A 158 -10.23 12.00 -0.04
CA ARG A 158 -11.09 10.92 -0.49
C ARG A 158 -11.00 10.64 -1.98
N ILE A 159 -10.94 9.36 -2.31
CA ILE A 159 -11.06 8.87 -3.67
C ILE A 159 -12.53 8.57 -3.95
N ASN A 160 -13.08 9.12 -5.03
CA ASN A 160 -14.41 8.77 -5.53
C ASN A 160 -14.27 7.85 -6.74
N PHE A 161 -15.00 6.74 -6.76
CA PHE A 161 -15.20 5.89 -7.93
C PHE A 161 -16.65 5.95 -8.39
N ASN A 162 -16.84 6.26 -9.68
CA ASN A 162 -18.16 6.30 -10.30
C ASN A 162 -18.56 4.90 -10.82
N PRO A 163 -19.85 4.65 -11.08
CA PRO A 163 -20.36 3.39 -11.61
C PRO A 163 -19.76 2.95 -12.95
N ASP A 164 -19.29 3.90 -13.75
CA ASP A 164 -18.61 3.64 -15.04
C ASP A 164 -17.13 3.25 -14.88
N GLY A 165 -16.63 3.20 -13.64
CA GLY A 165 -15.25 2.87 -13.31
C GLY A 165 -14.26 4.02 -13.47
N THR A 166 -14.73 5.24 -13.75
CA THR A 166 -13.94 6.48 -13.63
C THR A 166 -13.71 6.83 -12.16
N SER A 167 -12.75 7.71 -11.90
CA SER A 167 -12.45 8.15 -10.54
C SER A 167 -12.13 9.64 -10.43
N SER A 168 -12.04 10.14 -9.20
CA SER A 168 -11.29 11.36 -8.93
C SER A 168 -9.81 11.20 -9.33
N THR A 169 -9.16 12.32 -9.63
CA THR A 169 -7.72 12.40 -9.90
C THR A 169 -7.01 12.89 -8.65
N GLY A 170 -5.83 12.34 -8.38
CA GLY A 170 -5.00 12.74 -7.26
C GLY A 170 -3.97 11.67 -6.94
N THR A 171 -3.21 11.92 -5.88
CA THR A 171 -2.10 11.08 -5.43
C THR A 171 -2.10 10.94 -3.93
N VAL A 172 -1.81 9.72 -3.48
CA VAL A 172 -1.54 9.42 -2.07
C VAL A 172 -0.06 9.10 -1.92
N TYR A 173 0.61 9.85 -1.08
CA TYR A 173 2.02 9.68 -0.76
C TYR A 173 2.15 8.87 0.52
N ILE A 174 3.01 7.86 0.51
CA ILE A 174 3.24 6.99 1.66
C ILE A 174 4.74 6.89 1.88
N HIS A 175 5.16 7.06 3.13
CA HIS A 175 6.53 6.80 3.53
C HIS A 175 6.60 6.10 4.88
N MET A 176 7.82 5.70 5.22
CA MET A 176 8.11 5.12 6.52
C MET A 176 8.70 6.20 7.43
N PRO A 177 8.04 6.58 8.54
CA PRO A 177 8.58 7.56 9.47
C PRO A 177 9.90 7.05 10.06
N ARG A 178 10.86 7.96 10.26
CA ARG A 178 12.25 7.69 10.74
C ARG A 178 13.09 6.74 9.89
N HIS A 179 12.57 6.24 8.78
CA HIS A 179 13.31 5.40 7.84
C HIS A 179 13.35 6.06 6.47
N ALA A 180 13.92 7.26 6.40
CA ALA A 180 14.03 8.04 5.17
C ALA A 180 14.60 7.22 4.01
N LYS A 181 15.57 6.32 4.29
CA LYS A 181 16.18 5.39 3.31
C LYS A 181 15.20 4.42 2.62
N ALA A 182 14.00 4.23 3.16
CA ALA A 182 12.96 3.42 2.52
C ALA A 182 12.32 4.11 1.31
N GLY A 183 12.58 5.41 1.12
CA GLY A 183 12.03 6.21 0.04
C GLY A 183 10.58 6.62 0.28
N THR A 184 9.97 7.16 -0.78
CA THR A 184 8.55 7.56 -0.81
C THR A 184 7.86 6.82 -1.94
N TYR A 185 6.68 6.27 -1.68
CA TYR A 185 5.79 5.79 -2.73
C TYR A 185 4.68 6.80 -2.99
N ALA A 186 4.23 6.87 -4.23
CA ALA A 186 3.09 7.66 -4.64
C ALA A 186 2.12 6.79 -5.46
N LEU A 187 0.88 6.67 -4.98
CA LEU A 187 -0.21 6.02 -5.70
C LEU A 187 -1.02 7.10 -6.43
N VAL A 188 -0.80 7.20 -7.74
CA VAL A 188 -1.41 8.23 -8.60
C VAL A 188 -2.64 7.65 -9.28
N LEU A 189 -3.80 8.28 -9.16
CA LEU A 189 -5.00 7.94 -9.94
C LEU A 189 -5.31 9.05 -10.94
N ASN A 190 -5.75 8.65 -12.12
CA ASN A 190 -6.30 9.55 -13.12
C ASN A 190 -7.84 9.44 -13.20
N ASN A 191 -8.46 10.33 -13.96
CA ASN A 191 -9.92 10.33 -14.16
C ASN A 191 -10.50 9.04 -14.77
N THR A 192 -9.67 8.18 -15.39
CA THR A 192 -10.13 6.90 -15.95
C THR A 192 -10.17 5.76 -14.92
N GLY A 193 -9.89 6.02 -13.64
CA GLY A 193 -9.82 5.01 -12.60
C GLY A 193 -8.59 4.11 -12.67
N ARG A 194 -7.57 4.50 -13.45
CA ARG A 194 -6.30 3.78 -13.53
C ARG A 194 -5.36 4.30 -12.45
N ALA A 195 -4.88 3.36 -11.62
CA ALA A 195 -3.88 3.62 -10.61
C ALA A 195 -2.47 3.30 -11.14
N TYR A 196 -1.53 4.23 -10.95
CA TYR A 196 -0.11 4.09 -11.23
C TYR A 196 0.66 4.14 -9.93
N LEU A 197 1.75 3.38 -9.86
CA LEU A 197 2.65 3.42 -8.72
C LEU A 197 3.96 4.07 -9.13
N ARG A 198 4.37 5.06 -8.33
CA ARG A 198 5.65 5.75 -8.45
C ARG A 198 6.46 5.57 -7.18
N TYR A 199 7.78 5.56 -7.33
CA TYR A 199 8.71 5.45 -6.22
C TYR A 199 9.79 6.51 -6.34
N PHE A 200 10.07 7.22 -5.25
CA PHE A 200 11.17 8.16 -5.15
C PHE A 200 12.23 7.57 -4.21
N PRO A 201 13.40 7.14 -4.73
CA PRO A 201 14.51 6.71 -3.89
C PRO A 201 15.07 7.91 -3.12
N THR A 202 15.48 7.67 -1.87
CA THR A 202 16.08 8.69 -1.02
C THR A 202 17.40 9.20 -1.61
N GLY A 203 17.54 10.51 -1.75
CA GLY A 203 18.67 11.15 -2.44
C GLY A 203 18.60 11.01 -3.97
N GLY A 204 17.51 10.48 -4.50
CA GLY A 204 17.25 10.43 -5.93
C GLY A 204 16.92 11.80 -6.50
N ALA A 205 16.92 11.90 -7.84
CA ALA A 205 16.58 13.12 -8.56
C ALA A 205 15.18 13.08 -9.20
N GLN A 206 14.59 11.89 -9.35
CA GLN A 206 13.35 11.70 -10.10
C GLN A 206 12.52 10.54 -9.58
N TRP A 207 11.24 10.56 -9.93
CA TRP A 207 10.31 9.47 -9.67
C TRP A 207 10.50 8.31 -10.66
N GLU A 208 10.56 7.09 -10.14
CA GLU A 208 10.65 5.83 -10.88
C GLU A 208 9.27 5.18 -11.02
N ASP A 209 9.02 4.49 -12.14
CA ASP A 209 7.86 3.61 -12.32
C ASP A 209 8.03 2.28 -11.55
N ARG A 210 6.95 1.76 -10.96
CA ARG A 210 6.93 0.49 -10.19
C ARG A 210 5.70 -0.39 -10.43
#